data_AF-A0A170TZC9-F1
#
_entry.id   AF-A0A170TZC9-F1
#
_cell.length_a   1.000
_cell.length_b   1.000
_cell.length_c   1.000
_cell.angle_alpha   90.00
_cell.angle_beta   90.00
_cell.angle_gamma   90.00
#
_symmetry.space_group_name_H-M   'P 1'
#
loop_
_entity.id
_entity.type
_entity.pdbx_description
1 polymer ?
#
loop_
_entity_poly.entity_id
_entity_poly.type
_entity_poly.pdbx_seq_one_letter_code
_entity_poly.pdbx_strand_id
1 'polypeptide(L)'
;GINNTVPLLEYLQMNMYNKVMTTITLPALSNQHYCLQTFKIMPRKQNVHATVNAGFLFRINRDNCVVEERPVIVYGNISNSFTHAYNTESYLTGKSLMKQETLTSALKKLCNEINPEFYPVEASPEYRKKLAVSLFYRYVLSVNPDFVNKRYRSGYNNLQRPLSSGKQEYVTNKKEWP
;
A
#
# COMPACT_ATOMS: atom_id res chain seq x y z
N GLY A 1 28.40 -14.36 -21.97
CA GLY A 1 27.49 -15.08 -21.06
C GLY A 1 26.10 -15.11 -21.67
N ILE A 2 25.30 -16.12 -21.36
CA ILE A 2 23.90 -16.18 -21.80
C ILE A 2 23.11 -15.19 -20.95
N ASN A 3 22.45 -14.21 -21.59
CA ASN A 3 21.56 -13.28 -20.90
C ASN A 3 20.14 -13.87 -20.87
N ASN A 4 19.59 -14.07 -19.68
CA ASN A 4 18.21 -14.54 -19.50
C ASN A 4 17.38 -13.44 -18.81
N THR A 5 16.21 -13.13 -19.36
CA THR A 5 15.25 -12.18 -18.78
C THR A 5 14.07 -12.95 -18.24
N VAL A 6 13.81 -12.83 -16.94
CA VAL A 6 12.74 -13.56 -16.25
C VAL A 6 11.86 -12.57 -15.46
N PRO A 7 10.56 -12.86 -15.29
CA PRO A 7 9.69 -12.12 -14.37
C PRO A 7 10.18 -12.23 -12.92
N LEU A 8 9.77 -11.27 -12.07
CA LEU A 8 10.19 -11.23 -10.66
C LEU A 8 9.87 -12.52 -9.90
N LEU A 9 8.67 -13.09 -10.08
CA LEU A 9 8.27 -14.30 -9.35
C LEU A 9 9.09 -15.53 -9.75
N GLU A 10 9.47 -15.64 -11.03
CA GLU A 10 10.37 -16.70 -11.50
C GLU A 10 11.80 -16.47 -11.00
N TYR A 11 12.27 -15.21 -10.99
CA TYR A 11 13.55 -14.84 -10.38
C TYR A 11 13.66 -15.29 -8.92
N LEU A 12 12.60 -15.10 -8.11
CA LEU A 12 12.59 -15.51 -6.70
C LEU A 12 12.72 -17.02 -6.49
N GLN A 13 12.36 -17.83 -7.50
CA GLN A 13 12.48 -19.29 -7.47
C GLN A 13 13.75 -19.80 -8.15
N MET A 14 14.49 -18.92 -8.84
CA MET A 14 15.65 -19.29 -9.64
C MET A 14 16.88 -19.54 -8.75
N ASN A 15 17.59 -20.65 -9.01
CA ASN A 15 18.91 -20.88 -8.44
C ASN A 15 19.93 -19.88 -9.03
N MET A 16 20.51 -19.04 -8.17
CA MET A 16 21.48 -17.98 -8.52
C MET A 16 22.94 -18.43 -8.50
N TYR A 17 23.23 -19.72 -8.28
CA TYR A 17 24.60 -20.25 -8.34
C TYR A 17 25.26 -19.92 -9.69
N ASN A 18 26.40 -19.22 -9.64
CA ASN A 18 27.13 -18.70 -10.81
C ASN A 18 26.33 -17.76 -11.73
N LYS A 19 25.30 -17.09 -11.21
CA LYS A 19 24.53 -16.05 -11.93
C LYS A 19 24.65 -14.72 -11.21
N VAL A 20 24.60 -13.63 -11.97
CA VAL A 20 24.60 -12.26 -11.43
C VAL A 20 23.46 -11.49 -12.07
N MET A 21 22.75 -10.70 -11.28
CA MET A 21 21.74 -9.77 -11.78
C MET A 21 22.43 -8.58 -12.44
N THR A 22 22.19 -8.39 -13.73
CA THR A 22 22.80 -7.31 -14.53
C THR A 22 21.87 -6.11 -14.69
N THR A 23 20.57 -6.36 -14.89
CA THR A 23 19.59 -5.32 -15.21
C THR A 23 18.27 -5.59 -14.53
N ILE A 24 17.62 -4.52 -14.04
CA ILE A 24 16.21 -4.53 -13.61
C ILE A 24 15.46 -3.57 -14.53
N THR A 25 14.47 -4.09 -15.27
CA THR A 25 13.66 -3.29 -16.19
C THR A 25 12.34 -2.94 -15.54
N LEU A 26 12.07 -1.64 -15.36
CA LEU A 26 10.79 -1.11 -14.89
C LEU A 26 10.10 -0.39 -16.06
N PRO A 27 8.99 -0.93 -16.60
CA PRO A 27 8.31 -0.29 -17.72
C PRO A 27 7.67 1.03 -17.29
N ALA A 28 7.72 2.03 -18.17
CA ALA A 28 7.02 3.29 -17.94
C ALA A 28 5.50 3.04 -17.99
N LEU A 29 4.78 3.57 -16.99
CA LEU A 29 3.33 3.48 -16.91
C LEU A 29 2.71 4.84 -17.25
N SER A 30 1.65 4.84 -18.05
CA SER A 30 0.93 6.08 -18.36
C SER A 30 0.10 6.53 -17.16
N ASN A 31 0.40 7.71 -16.61
CA ASN A 31 -0.37 8.35 -15.55
C ASN A 31 -1.82 8.65 -15.95
N GLN A 32 -2.17 8.56 -17.24
CA GLN A 32 -3.54 8.76 -17.71
C GLN A 32 -4.44 7.58 -17.33
N HIS A 33 -3.93 6.35 -17.39
CA HIS A 33 -4.73 5.14 -17.20
C HIS A 33 -4.34 4.34 -15.96
N TYR A 34 -3.07 4.41 -15.55
CA TYR A 34 -2.56 3.64 -14.41
C TYR A 34 -2.52 4.48 -13.13
N CYS A 35 -3.13 3.94 -12.07
CA CYS A 35 -3.12 4.47 -10.73
C CYS A 35 -2.25 3.57 -9.84
N LEU A 36 -0.98 3.95 -9.65
CA LEU A 36 -0.06 3.29 -8.74
C LEU A 36 -0.06 4.01 -7.38
N GLN A 37 -0.28 3.27 -6.30
CA GLN A 37 -0.06 3.78 -4.95
C GLN A 37 0.58 2.71 -4.07
N THR A 38 1.58 3.12 -3.30
CA THR A 38 2.29 2.26 -2.37
C THR A 38 2.16 2.82 -0.95
N PHE A 39 2.16 1.93 0.02
CA PHE A 39 2.06 2.26 1.43
C PHE A 39 3.13 1.52 2.22
N LYS A 40 3.70 2.23 3.20
CA LYS A 40 4.66 1.69 4.16
C LYS A 40 4.24 2.14 5.55
N ILE A 41 3.55 1.28 6.28
CA ILE A 41 3.08 1.59 7.64
C ILE A 41 4.14 1.13 8.64
N MET A 42 4.57 2.07 9.48
CA MET A 42 5.69 1.88 10.40
C MET A 42 5.34 2.44 11.79
N PRO A 43 5.92 1.89 12.87
CA PRO A 43 5.80 2.48 14.21
C PRO A 43 6.39 3.90 14.31
N ARG A 44 7.37 4.25 13.45
CA ARG A 44 8.01 5.56 13.39
C ARG A 44 8.21 5.99 11.94
N LYS A 45 8.32 7.30 11.69
CA LYS A 45 8.35 7.90 10.34
C LYS A 45 9.52 7.44 9.46
N GLN A 46 10.65 7.07 10.05
CA GLN A 46 11.87 6.73 9.32
C GLN A 46 12.67 5.63 10.03
N ASN A 47 13.50 4.92 9.26
CA ASN A 47 14.43 3.90 9.72
C ASN A 47 13.79 2.78 10.58
N VAL A 48 12.63 2.29 10.16
CA VAL A 48 11.97 1.13 10.79
C VAL A 48 11.43 0.21 9.71
N HIS A 49 11.43 -1.09 10.01
CA HIS A 49 10.70 -2.08 9.24
C HIS A 49 9.20 -1.76 9.24
N ALA A 50 8.54 -2.15 8.16
CA ALA A 50 7.11 -1.91 8.02
C ALA A 50 6.33 -2.99 8.74
N THR A 51 5.33 -2.57 9.51
CA THR A 51 4.34 -3.49 10.05
C THR A 51 3.53 -4.11 8.93
N VAL A 52 3.14 -3.33 7.92
CA VAL A 52 2.59 -3.81 6.64
C VAL A 52 3.06 -2.87 5.53
N ASN A 53 3.53 -3.46 4.44
CA ASN A 53 3.70 -2.74 3.16
C ASN A 53 2.55 -3.12 2.23
N ALA A 54 2.12 -2.21 1.38
CA ALA A 54 1.15 -2.51 0.34
C ALA A 54 1.50 -1.80 -0.97
N GLY A 55 1.16 -2.44 -2.09
CA GLY A 55 1.26 -1.87 -3.43
C GLY A 55 -0.01 -2.17 -4.20
N PHE A 56 -0.60 -1.13 -4.79
CA PHE A 56 -1.80 -1.22 -5.60
C PHE A 56 -1.52 -0.57 -6.95
N LEU A 57 -1.66 -1.34 -8.03
CA LEU A 57 -1.57 -0.85 -9.39
C LEU A 57 -2.83 -1.25 -10.14
N PHE A 58 -3.59 -0.27 -10.58
CA PHE A 58 -4.83 -0.49 -11.31
C PHE A 58 -4.79 0.31 -12.60
N ARG A 59 -5.29 -0.28 -13.68
CA ARG A 59 -5.70 0.47 -14.87
C ARG A 59 -7.18 0.81 -14.73
N ILE A 60 -7.51 2.09 -14.66
CA ILE A 60 -8.86 2.56 -14.32
C ILE A 60 -9.35 3.54 -15.38
N ASN A 61 -10.56 3.32 -15.87
CA ASN A 61 -11.27 4.30 -16.66
C ASN A 61 -11.72 5.48 -15.77
N ARG A 62 -11.26 6.69 -16.09
CA ARG A 62 -11.47 7.87 -15.24
C ARG A 62 -12.94 8.30 -15.13
N ASP A 63 -13.76 7.99 -16.12
CA ASP A 63 -15.15 8.48 -16.19
C ASP A 63 -16.08 7.68 -15.28
N ASN A 64 -15.85 6.36 -15.18
CA ASN A 64 -16.74 5.44 -14.47
C ASN A 64 -16.03 4.62 -13.37
N CYS A 65 -14.74 4.84 -13.18
CA CYS A 65 -13.88 4.12 -12.23
C CYS A 65 -13.90 2.59 -12.40
N VAL A 66 -14.12 2.11 -13.62
CA VAL A 66 -14.07 0.69 -13.97
C VAL A 66 -12.62 0.24 -14.12
N VAL A 67 -12.30 -0.90 -13.54
CA VAL A 67 -10.99 -1.55 -13.63
C VAL A 67 -10.88 -2.26 -14.98
N GLU A 68 -10.01 -1.78 -15.86
CA GLU A 68 -9.92 -2.26 -17.26
C GLU A 68 -9.06 -3.53 -17.40
N GLU A 69 -8.06 -3.70 -16.55
CA GLU A 69 -7.13 -4.83 -16.54
C GLU A 69 -7.10 -5.50 -15.18
N ARG A 70 -6.61 -6.75 -15.08
CA ARG A 70 -6.41 -7.40 -13.79
C ARG A 70 -5.47 -6.52 -12.94
N PRO A 71 -5.95 -5.97 -11.82
CA PRO A 71 -5.13 -5.10 -11.00
C PRO A 71 -4.07 -5.92 -10.27
N VAL A 72 -3.04 -5.25 -9.80
CA VAL A 72 -1.99 -5.83 -8.96
C VAL A 72 -2.18 -5.35 -7.53
N ILE A 73 -2.39 -6.28 -6.62
CA ILE A 73 -2.60 -6.05 -5.19
C ILE A 73 -1.60 -6.91 -4.43
N VAL A 74 -0.55 -6.26 -3.92
CA VAL A 74 0.55 -6.94 -3.21
C VAL A 74 0.70 -6.39 -1.80
N TYR A 75 1.10 -7.24 -0.87
CA TYR A 75 1.39 -6.87 0.50
C TYR A 75 2.73 -7.46 0.96
N GLY A 76 3.40 -6.75 1.87
CA GLY A 76 4.54 -7.26 2.61
C GLY A 76 4.21 -7.44 4.09
N ASN A 77 4.95 -8.34 4.75
CA ASN A 77 4.78 -8.69 6.16
C ASN A 77 3.37 -9.26 6.49
N ILE A 78 2.83 -10.08 5.58
CA ILE A 78 1.60 -10.88 5.81
C ILE A 78 1.99 -12.33 6.12
N SER A 79 2.39 -13.10 5.13
CA SER A 79 2.94 -14.45 5.25
C SER A 79 4.03 -14.66 4.20
N ASN A 80 4.85 -15.71 4.36
CA ASN A 80 5.92 -16.02 3.39
C ASN A 80 5.38 -16.48 2.03
N SER A 81 4.15 -16.99 1.99
CA SER A 81 3.47 -17.47 0.79
C SER A 81 2.66 -16.40 0.06
N PHE A 82 2.34 -15.28 0.73
CA PHE A 82 1.52 -14.24 0.13
C PHE A 82 2.34 -13.40 -0.85
N THR A 83 1.97 -13.47 -2.13
CA THR A 83 2.56 -12.63 -3.18
C THR A 83 1.53 -11.63 -3.72
N HIS A 84 0.36 -12.13 -4.12
CA HIS A 84 -0.75 -11.35 -4.67
C HIS A 84 -2.09 -11.76 -4.06
N ALA A 85 -3.04 -10.83 -4.02
CA ALA A 85 -4.44 -11.12 -3.71
C ALA A 85 -5.20 -11.62 -4.95
N TYR A 86 -4.77 -12.74 -5.53
CA TYR A 86 -5.24 -13.24 -6.83
C TYR A 86 -6.77 -13.32 -6.98
N ASN A 87 -7.50 -13.69 -5.92
CA ASN A 87 -8.97 -13.82 -6.00
C ASN A 87 -9.65 -12.44 -6.02
N THR A 88 -9.13 -11.50 -5.25
CA THR A 88 -9.59 -10.11 -5.22
C THR A 88 -9.25 -9.39 -6.52
N GLU A 89 -8.03 -9.58 -7.03
CA GLU A 89 -7.60 -9.05 -8.33
C GLU A 89 -8.54 -9.51 -9.45
N SER A 90 -8.76 -10.83 -9.56
CA SER A 90 -9.65 -11.41 -10.57
C SER A 90 -11.10 -10.96 -10.41
N TYR A 91 -11.58 -10.75 -9.18
CA TYR A 91 -12.93 -10.26 -8.92
C TYR A 91 -13.14 -8.82 -9.38
N LEU A 92 -12.12 -7.97 -9.29
CA LEU A 92 -12.23 -6.53 -9.56
C LEU A 92 -12.18 -6.19 -11.05
N THR A 93 -11.56 -7.03 -11.88
CA THR A 93 -11.51 -6.84 -13.34
C THR A 93 -12.90 -6.63 -13.93
N GLY A 94 -13.07 -5.55 -14.68
CA GLY A 94 -14.34 -5.17 -15.32
C GLY A 94 -15.39 -4.57 -14.39
N LYS A 95 -15.08 -4.31 -13.11
CA LYS A 95 -16.02 -3.70 -12.15
C LYS A 95 -15.63 -2.27 -11.78
N SER A 96 -16.64 -1.48 -11.42
CA SER A 96 -16.44 -0.12 -10.92
C SER A 96 -16.12 -0.12 -9.43
N LEU A 97 -15.01 0.51 -9.04
CA LEU A 97 -14.58 0.64 -7.64
C LEU A 97 -15.51 1.52 -6.80
N MET A 98 -16.31 2.38 -7.44
CA MET A 98 -17.21 3.31 -6.76
C MET A 98 -18.57 2.70 -6.41
N LYS A 99 -18.84 1.45 -6.82
CA LYS A 99 -20.06 0.73 -6.44
C LYS A 99 -19.91 0.10 -5.07
N GLN A 100 -20.85 0.41 -4.15
CA GLN A 100 -20.84 -0.11 -2.78
C GLN A 100 -20.80 -1.64 -2.70
N GLU A 101 -21.57 -2.33 -3.56
CA GLU A 101 -21.59 -3.79 -3.63
C GLU A 101 -20.23 -4.36 -4.05
N THR A 102 -19.62 -3.78 -5.08
CA THR A 102 -18.30 -4.19 -5.57
C THR A 102 -17.25 -4.01 -4.49
N LEU A 103 -17.23 -2.85 -3.83
CA LEU A 103 -16.30 -2.57 -2.76
C LEU A 103 -16.49 -3.51 -1.56
N THR A 104 -17.73 -3.73 -1.13
CA THR A 104 -18.05 -4.62 0.01
C THR A 104 -17.59 -6.05 -0.26
N SER A 105 -17.88 -6.57 -1.46
CA SER A 105 -17.45 -7.90 -1.86
C SER A 105 -15.93 -8.00 -2.04
N ALA A 106 -15.28 -6.98 -2.58
CA ALA A 106 -13.83 -6.93 -2.71
C ALA A 106 -13.14 -6.94 -1.34
N LEU A 107 -13.62 -6.13 -0.38
CA LEU A 107 -13.10 -6.10 0.99
C LEU A 107 -13.28 -7.46 1.69
N LYS A 108 -14.41 -8.14 1.51
CA LYS A 108 -14.64 -9.48 2.06
C LYS A 108 -13.68 -10.51 1.46
N LYS A 109 -13.52 -10.53 0.14
CA LYS A 109 -12.58 -11.42 -0.55
C LYS A 109 -11.15 -11.19 -0.08
N LEU A 110 -10.74 -9.93 -0.05
CA LEU A 110 -9.42 -9.53 0.41
C LEU A 110 -9.18 -9.94 1.87
N CYS A 111 -10.16 -9.73 2.74
CA CYS A 111 -10.08 -10.15 4.14
C CYS A 111 -9.90 -11.67 4.27
N ASN A 112 -10.55 -12.47 3.41
CA ASN A 112 -10.40 -13.92 3.44
C ASN A 112 -9.03 -14.38 2.91
N GLU A 113 -8.45 -13.67 1.93
CA GLU A 113 -7.12 -13.98 1.40
C GLU A 113 -5.98 -13.56 2.34
N ILE A 114 -6.17 -12.48 3.09
CA ILE A 114 -5.15 -11.97 4.02
C ILE A 114 -5.15 -12.83 5.30
N ASN A 115 -4.10 -13.63 5.43
CA ASN A 115 -3.87 -14.47 6.59
C ASN A 115 -2.44 -14.25 7.14
N PRO A 116 -2.24 -13.24 8.00
CA PRO A 116 -0.91 -12.95 8.52
C PRO A 116 -0.44 -14.04 9.49
N GLU A 117 0.79 -14.53 9.32
CA GLU A 117 1.40 -15.51 10.23
C GLU A 117 1.78 -14.86 11.55
N PHE A 118 1.61 -15.55 12.68
CA PHE A 118 2.02 -15.01 13.97
C PHE A 118 3.54 -15.00 14.14
N TYR A 119 4.08 -13.85 14.55
CA TYR A 119 5.49 -13.68 14.90
C TYR A 119 5.57 -12.88 16.21
N PRO A 120 6.27 -13.38 17.26
CA PRO A 120 6.26 -12.76 18.59
C PRO A 120 6.71 -11.30 18.65
N VAL A 121 7.59 -10.90 17.73
CA VAL A 121 8.19 -9.54 17.70
C VAL A 121 7.38 -8.58 16.81
N GLU A 122 6.43 -9.11 16.04
CA GLU A 122 5.61 -8.33 15.11
C GLU A 122 4.26 -7.96 15.73
N ALA A 123 3.57 -7.01 15.10
CA ALA A 123 2.19 -6.72 15.48
C ALA A 123 1.28 -7.94 15.27
N SER A 124 0.21 -8.01 16.08
CA SER A 124 -0.71 -9.13 16.06
C SER A 124 -1.25 -9.40 14.64
N PRO A 125 -1.48 -10.68 14.28
CA PRO A 125 -2.08 -11.03 12.99
C PRO A 125 -3.39 -10.29 12.71
N GLU A 126 -4.23 -10.14 13.74
CA GLU A 126 -5.50 -9.42 13.64
C GLU A 126 -5.31 -7.95 13.27
N TYR A 127 -4.32 -7.28 13.88
CA TYR A 127 -3.99 -5.90 13.56
C TYR A 127 -3.50 -5.78 12.11
N ARG A 128 -2.54 -6.63 11.70
CA ARG A 128 -1.99 -6.60 10.33
C ARG A 128 -3.05 -6.89 9.29
N LYS A 129 -3.98 -7.82 9.57
CA LYS A 129 -5.11 -8.13 8.70
C LYS A 129 -6.03 -6.93 8.51
N LYS A 130 -6.48 -6.30 9.60
CA LYS A 130 -7.32 -5.09 9.56
C LYS A 130 -6.61 -3.94 8.86
N LEU A 131 -5.31 -3.76 9.13
CA LEU A 131 -4.51 -2.72 8.52
C LEU A 131 -4.43 -2.90 7.01
N ALA A 132 -4.11 -4.10 6.53
CA ALA A 132 -4.02 -4.38 5.10
C ALA A 132 -5.34 -4.13 4.36
N VAL A 133 -6.47 -4.61 4.90
CA VAL A 133 -7.82 -4.31 4.36
C VAL A 133 -8.11 -2.80 4.36
N SER A 134 -7.71 -2.09 5.41
CA SER A 134 -7.89 -0.64 5.53
C SER A 134 -7.05 0.14 4.53
N LEU A 135 -5.83 -0.34 4.20
CA LEU A 135 -4.98 0.25 3.16
C LEU A 135 -5.60 0.13 1.77
N PHE A 136 -6.25 -1.00 1.47
CA PHE A 136 -7.00 -1.14 0.23
C PHE A 136 -8.19 -0.19 0.16
N TYR A 137 -8.96 -0.08 1.25
CA TYR A 137 -10.05 0.90 1.31
C TYR A 137 -9.54 2.34 1.12
N ARG A 138 -8.43 2.68 1.78
CA ARG A 138 -7.75 3.96 1.63
C ARG A 138 -7.32 4.25 0.19
N TYR A 139 -6.83 3.23 -0.52
CA TYR A 139 -6.52 3.34 -1.95
C TYR A 139 -7.78 3.59 -2.79
N VAL A 140 -8.87 2.86 -2.55
CA VAL A 140 -10.11 3.09 -3.30
C VAL A 140 -10.62 4.53 -3.13
N LEU A 141 -10.48 5.12 -1.94
CA LEU A 141 -10.84 6.51 -1.69
C LEU A 141 -9.96 7.53 -2.45
N SER A 142 -8.71 7.19 -2.78
CA SER A 142 -7.79 8.07 -3.50
C SER A 142 -7.97 8.02 -5.03
N VAL A 143 -8.57 6.94 -5.57
CA VAL A 143 -8.75 6.75 -7.02
C VAL A 143 -9.50 7.90 -7.66
N ASN A 144 -10.63 8.31 -7.08
CA ASN A 144 -11.39 9.45 -7.56
C ASN A 144 -12.16 10.13 -6.41
N PRO A 145 -11.60 11.17 -5.77
CA PRO A 145 -12.21 11.85 -4.64
C PRO A 145 -13.56 12.52 -4.94
N ASP A 146 -13.85 12.82 -6.21
CA ASP A 146 -15.08 13.51 -6.59
C ASP A 146 -16.30 12.61 -6.50
N PHE A 147 -16.15 11.33 -6.84
CA PHE A 147 -17.19 10.30 -6.69
C PHE A 147 -17.36 9.84 -5.23
N VAL A 148 -16.40 10.14 -4.37
CA VAL A 148 -16.44 9.79 -2.94
C VAL A 148 -17.26 10.81 -2.17
N ASN A 149 -18.17 10.31 -1.30
CA ASN A 149 -18.93 11.15 -0.39
C ASN A 149 -18.00 12.01 0.48
N LYS A 150 -18.32 13.30 0.61
CA LYS A 150 -17.52 14.30 1.37
C LYS A 150 -17.10 13.81 2.76
N ARG A 151 -17.95 13.05 3.46
CA ARG A 151 -17.66 12.49 4.79
C ARG A 151 -16.42 11.58 4.83
N TYR A 152 -16.12 10.88 3.73
CA TYR A 152 -15.04 9.89 3.67
C TYR A 152 -13.76 10.43 2.99
N ARG A 153 -13.80 11.63 2.40
CA ARG A 153 -12.67 12.18 1.63
C ARG A 153 -11.40 12.37 2.48
N SER A 154 -11.51 12.65 3.77
CA SER A 154 -10.33 12.76 4.63
C SER A 154 -9.57 11.44 4.79
N GLY A 155 -10.20 10.30 4.50
CA GLY A 155 -9.63 8.96 4.71
C GLY A 155 -8.42 8.65 3.82
N TYR A 156 -8.28 9.29 2.65
CA TYR A 156 -7.11 9.08 1.78
C TYR A 156 -5.94 10.01 2.11
N ASN A 157 -6.19 11.13 2.78
CA ASN A 157 -5.18 12.16 3.07
C ASN A 157 -4.00 11.59 3.87
N ASN A 158 -2.80 12.07 3.58
CA ASN A 158 -1.62 11.77 4.39
C ASN A 158 -1.63 12.62 5.66
N LEU A 159 -1.12 12.06 6.75
CA LEU A 159 -0.88 12.82 7.98
C LEU A 159 0.20 13.87 7.71
N GLN A 160 -0.20 15.15 7.68
CA GLN A 160 0.72 16.26 7.58
C GLN A 160 1.17 16.67 8.98
N ARG A 161 2.48 16.59 9.24
CA ARG A 161 3.07 17.11 10.48
C ARG A 161 3.66 18.49 10.19
N PRO A 162 3.13 19.58 10.78
CA PRO A 162 3.71 20.91 10.60
C PRO A 162 5.09 20.99 11.28
N LEU A 163 5.83 22.05 10.96
CA LEU A 163 7.09 22.34 11.65
C LEU A 163 6.83 22.52 13.15
N SER A 164 7.65 21.85 13.98
CA SER A 164 7.56 22.01 15.43
C SER A 164 7.83 23.45 15.83
N SER A 165 7.02 24.00 16.72
CA SER A 165 7.27 25.28 17.38
C SER A 165 7.30 25.10 18.89
N GLY A 166 8.01 25.99 19.58
CA GLY A 166 8.12 25.98 21.04
C GLY A 166 8.15 27.40 21.56
N LYS A 167 7.53 27.62 22.73
CA LYS A 167 7.56 28.89 23.45
C LYS A 167 8.14 28.61 24.83
N GLN A 168 9.16 29.36 25.21
CA GLN A 168 9.75 29.31 26.55
C GLN A 168 9.53 30.64 27.23
N GLU A 169 9.00 30.60 28.45
CA GLU A 169 8.86 31.76 29.33
C GLU A 169 9.59 31.43 30.62
N TYR A 170 10.45 32.33 31.06
CA TYR A 170 11.16 32.22 32.34
C TYR A 170 11.20 33.57 33.03
N VAL A 171 11.14 33.55 34.36
CA VAL A 171 11.27 34.75 35.20
C VAL A 171 12.75 35.07 35.34
N THR A 172 13.16 36.32 35.05
CA THR A 172 14.54 36.78 35.25
C THR A 172 14.65 37.63 36.52
N ASN A 173 15.64 37.34 37.37
CA ASN A 173 15.97 38.16 38.53
C ASN A 173 17.18 39.05 38.23
N LYS A 174 16.95 40.36 38.16
CA LYS A 174 17.99 41.37 37.88
C LYS A 174 19.16 41.38 38.88
N LYS A 175 18.97 40.86 40.10
CA LYS A 175 20.00 40.81 41.14
C LYS A 175 21.06 39.73 40.91
N GLU A 176 20.78 38.76 40.04
CA GLU A 176 21.69 37.66 39.69
C GLU A 176 22.24 37.80 38.27
N TRP A 177 22.09 38.99 37.68
CA TRP A 177 22.77 39.32 36.43
C TRP A 177 24.26 39.56 36.72
N PRO A 178 25.18 39.16 35.82
CA PRO A 178 26.56 39.63 35.88
C PRO A 178 26.67 41.14 35.63
#